data_AF-A0A7S1ALL5-F1
#
_entry.id   AF-A0A7S1ALL5-F1
#
_cell.length_a   1.000
_cell.length_b   1.000
_cell.length_c   1.000
_cell.angle_alpha   90.00
_cell.angle_beta   90.00
_cell.angle_gamma   90.00
#
_symmetry.space_group_name_H-M   'P 1'
#
loop_
_entity.id
_entity.type
_entity.pdbx_description
1 polymer ?
#
loop_
_entity_poly.entity_id
_entity_poly.type
_entity_poly.pdbx_seq_one_letter_code
_entity_poly.pdbx_strand_id
1 'polypeptide(L)'
;PLPPGDDAAYADVGYKLTDSFPHSTGKCNSCRIWRAADRKAAPAEAFVEVKKTTHLKGAGGRFKLLKFWLQAALMRCGAVVVATTDGSSDGDRVCRVQRYALAELEAQLDVRKVWGTLARMLHHILRETDADGKWTLHIEKGSGMNTPVRLSVRQGWDEEWDGGGENILERVSMLFSENGRDQDASGEDAGGEDVEGDDFDTWMATT
;
A
#
# COMPACT_ATOMS: atom_id res chain seq x y z
N PRO A 1 0.68 16.87 20.83
CA PRO A 1 1.94 16.12 20.64
C PRO A 1 3.00 16.68 21.60
N LEU A 2 3.76 15.82 22.29
CA LEU A 2 4.90 16.27 23.10
C LEU A 2 6.01 16.78 22.15
N PRO A 3 6.84 17.74 22.59
CA PRO A 3 7.97 18.18 21.80
C PRO A 3 8.91 17.00 21.49
N PRO A 4 9.46 16.89 20.28
CA PRO A 4 10.47 15.89 19.96
C PRO A 4 11.71 16.07 20.86
N GLY A 5 12.20 14.99 21.46
CA GLY A 5 13.58 14.94 21.99
C GLY A 5 13.80 15.05 23.49
N ASP A 6 12.79 14.91 24.36
CA ASP A 6 13.04 14.75 25.79
C ASP A 6 12.41 13.47 26.35
N ASP A 7 13.26 12.53 26.78
CA ASP A 7 12.88 11.22 27.30
C ASP A 7 12.10 11.32 28.61
N ALA A 8 12.44 12.32 29.43
CA ALA A 8 11.74 12.61 30.67
C ALA A 8 10.25 12.91 30.40
N ALA A 9 9.97 13.66 29.32
CA ALA A 9 8.62 14.09 29.00
C ALA A 9 7.65 12.93 28.69
N TYR A 10 8.13 11.80 28.15
CA TYR A 10 7.26 10.65 27.83
C TYR A 10 6.97 9.80 29.08
N ALA A 11 7.99 9.54 29.90
CA ALA A 11 7.81 8.83 31.17
C ALA A 11 6.90 9.61 32.13
N ASP A 12 7.13 10.92 32.25
CA ASP A 12 6.41 11.82 33.16
C ASP A 12 4.90 11.93 32.83
N VAL A 13 4.52 11.69 31.57
CA VAL A 13 3.11 11.69 31.14
C VAL A 13 2.53 10.28 30.96
N GLY A 14 3.17 9.27 31.55
CA GLY A 14 2.63 7.92 31.72
C GLY A 14 2.90 6.94 30.57
N TYR A 15 3.89 7.22 29.72
CA TYR A 15 4.35 6.24 28.73
C TYR A 15 5.45 5.36 29.32
N LYS A 16 5.40 4.07 28.98
CA LYS A 16 6.43 3.08 29.28
C LYS A 16 7.22 2.78 28.01
N LEU A 17 8.55 2.84 28.10
CA LEU A 17 9.42 2.38 27.03
C LEU A 17 9.24 0.87 26.88
N THR A 18 8.83 0.39 25.70
CA THR A 18 8.68 -1.05 25.42
C THR A 18 9.88 -1.60 24.69
N ASP A 19 10.39 -0.85 23.71
CA ASP A 19 11.47 -1.30 22.84
C ASP A 19 12.48 -0.18 22.63
N SER A 20 13.75 -0.56 22.57
CA SER A 20 14.84 0.34 22.22
C SER A 20 15.76 -0.36 21.25
N PHE A 21 15.90 0.20 20.06
CA PHE A 21 16.74 -0.33 19.00
C PHE A 21 18.01 0.52 18.91
N PRO A 22 19.19 -0.10 18.96
CA PRO A 22 20.43 0.61 18.70
C PRO A 22 20.41 1.13 17.27
N HIS A 23 20.88 2.36 17.06
CA HIS A 23 21.06 2.84 15.71
C HIS A 23 22.21 2.08 15.06
N SER A 24 21.99 1.55 13.85
CA SER A 24 22.97 0.75 13.09
C SER A 24 24.32 1.45 12.85
N THR A 25 24.40 2.78 13.01
CA THR A 25 25.58 3.59 12.71
C THR A 25 26.22 4.24 13.95
N GLY A 26 25.68 4.01 15.16
CA GLY A 26 26.26 4.49 16.43
C GLY A 26 26.32 6.01 16.64
N LYS A 27 25.84 6.82 15.69
CA LYS A 27 26.00 8.29 15.68
C LYS A 27 24.74 9.10 16.04
N CYS A 28 23.60 8.44 16.26
CA CYS A 28 22.34 9.06 16.64
C CYS A 28 21.68 8.33 17.80
N ASN A 29 20.83 9.03 18.55
CA ASN A 29 20.04 8.48 19.66
C ASN A 29 19.27 7.23 19.19
N SER A 30 19.26 6.19 20.02
CA SER A 30 18.53 4.93 19.81
C SER A 30 17.07 5.17 19.38
N CYS A 31 16.54 4.36 18.47
CA CYS A 31 15.11 4.37 18.17
C CYS A 31 14.35 3.73 19.34
N ARG A 32 13.28 4.38 19.81
CA ARG A 32 12.55 3.96 21.01
C ARG A 32 11.06 3.90 20.73
N ILE A 33 10.42 2.83 21.18
CA ILE A 33 8.96 2.66 21.11
C ILE A 33 8.41 2.85 22.50
N TRP A 34 7.53 3.84 22.66
CA TRP A 34 6.86 4.17 23.91
C TRP A 34 5.40 3.75 23.83
N ARG A 35 4.92 2.99 24.81
CA ARG A 35 3.53 2.57 24.95
C ARG A 35 2.88 3.30 26.10
N ALA A 36 1.70 3.87 25.89
CA ALA A 36 0.88 4.36 27.00
C ALA A 36 0.31 3.16 27.79
N ALA A 37 0.50 3.13 29.10
CA ALA A 37 0.01 2.02 29.94
C ALA A 37 -1.51 2.07 30.14
N ASP A 38 -2.05 3.27 30.43
CA ASP A 38 -3.43 3.46 30.88
C ASP A 38 -4.16 4.55 30.09
N ARG A 39 -3.94 4.63 28.77
CA ARG A 39 -4.66 5.57 27.91
C ARG A 39 -5.80 4.90 27.17
N LYS A 40 -6.93 5.61 27.12
CA LYS A 40 -8.01 5.31 26.17
C LYS A 40 -7.40 5.19 24.77
N ALA A 41 -7.81 4.16 24.03
CA ALA A 41 -7.40 4.00 22.64
C ALA A 41 -7.60 5.32 21.89
N ALA A 42 -6.60 5.72 21.12
CA ALA A 42 -6.71 6.89 20.27
C ALA A 42 -7.83 6.67 19.23
N PRO A 43 -8.50 7.73 18.77
CA PRO A 43 -9.41 7.61 17.63
C PRO A 43 -8.63 7.11 16.40
N ALA A 44 -9.31 6.44 15.47
CA ALA A 44 -8.69 5.85 14.28
C ALA A 44 -7.86 6.87 13.47
N GLU A 45 -8.35 8.11 13.42
CA GLU A 45 -7.76 9.22 12.68
C GLU A 45 -6.42 9.70 13.28
N ALA A 46 -6.13 9.34 14.54
CA ALA A 46 -4.84 9.64 15.15
C ALA A 46 -3.74 8.67 14.70
N PHE A 47 -4.11 7.51 14.13
CA PHE A 47 -3.14 6.54 13.62
C PHE A 47 -2.61 6.97 12.26
N VAL A 48 -1.37 6.54 11.99
CA VAL A 48 -0.65 6.82 10.76
C VAL A 48 -0.13 5.51 10.20
N GLU A 49 -0.39 5.25 8.93
CA GLU A 49 0.18 4.10 8.23
C GLU A 49 1.61 4.41 7.79
N VAL A 50 2.57 3.54 8.08
CA VAL A 50 3.99 3.74 7.72
C VAL A 50 4.41 2.76 6.63
N LYS A 51 4.98 3.27 5.54
CA LYS A 51 5.40 2.49 4.36
C LYS A 51 6.85 2.77 3.97
N LYS A 52 7.52 1.75 3.44
CA LYS A 52 8.84 1.85 2.78
C LYS A 52 8.70 1.52 1.30
N THR A 53 9.39 2.25 0.42
CA THR A 53 9.45 1.97 -1.03
C THR A 53 10.76 2.50 -1.62
N THR A 54 11.16 2.05 -2.80
CA THR A 54 12.35 2.58 -3.50
C THR A 54 12.10 3.96 -4.10
N HIS A 55 10.94 4.15 -4.75
CA HIS A 55 10.55 5.44 -5.33
C HIS A 55 9.03 5.56 -5.44
N LEU A 56 8.58 6.79 -5.69
CA LEU A 56 7.17 7.18 -5.91
C LEU A 56 6.95 7.88 -7.25
N LYS A 57 7.93 7.86 -8.16
CA LYS A 57 7.83 8.51 -9.48
C LYS A 57 7.04 7.64 -10.47
N GLY A 58 6.41 8.30 -11.45
CA GLY A 58 5.74 7.65 -12.58
C GLY A 58 4.49 6.82 -12.23
N ALA A 59 4.08 5.97 -13.16
CA ALA A 59 2.87 5.16 -13.02
C ALA A 59 2.94 4.17 -11.84
N GLY A 60 4.09 3.52 -11.65
CA GLY A 60 4.30 2.60 -10.52
C GLY A 60 4.19 3.28 -9.16
N GLY A 61 4.69 4.51 -9.03
CA GLY A 61 4.52 5.33 -7.84
C GLY A 61 3.07 5.68 -7.54
N ARG A 62 2.31 6.11 -8.56
CA ARG A 62 0.87 6.38 -8.42
C ARG A 62 0.08 5.15 -7.97
N PHE A 63 0.41 3.97 -8.51
CA PHE A 63 -0.21 2.71 -8.09
C PHE A 63 0.11 2.33 -6.64
N LYS A 64 1.35 2.57 -6.17
CA LYS A 64 1.70 2.39 -4.75
C LYS A 64 0.91 3.34 -3.85
N LEU A 65 0.81 4.62 -4.23
CA LEU A 65 0.03 5.61 -3.47
C LEU A 65 -1.45 5.25 -3.39
N LEU A 66 -2.05 4.74 -4.47
CA LEU A 66 -3.42 4.20 -4.44
C LEU A 66 -3.56 3.06 -3.41
N LYS A 67 -2.62 2.09 -3.40
CA LYS A 67 -2.64 0.99 -2.41
C LYS A 67 -2.54 1.52 -0.98
N PHE A 68 -1.64 2.47 -0.75
CA PHE A 68 -1.43 3.04 0.58
C PHE A 68 -2.66 3.82 1.05
N TRP A 69 -3.25 4.63 0.17
CA TRP A 69 -4.50 5.33 0.44
C TRP A 69 -5.63 4.35 0.75
N LEU A 70 -5.83 3.31 -0.06
CA LEU A 70 -6.92 2.36 0.12
C LEU A 70 -6.82 1.64 1.48
N GLN A 71 -5.63 1.18 1.84
CA GLN A 71 -5.40 0.52 3.13
C GLN A 71 -5.66 1.49 4.30
N ALA A 72 -5.14 2.72 4.21
CA ALA A 72 -5.33 3.73 5.26
C ALA A 72 -6.79 4.17 5.39
N ALA A 73 -7.51 4.31 4.27
CA ALA A 73 -8.91 4.71 4.25
C ALA A 73 -9.83 3.64 4.87
N LEU A 74 -9.61 2.36 4.56
CA LEU A 74 -10.36 1.25 5.16
C LEU A 74 -10.20 1.19 6.69
N MET A 75 -9.02 1.55 7.19
CA MET A 75 -8.72 1.58 8.63
C MET A 75 -9.01 2.94 9.29
N ARG A 76 -9.45 3.94 8.52
CA ARG A 76 -9.66 5.34 8.95
C ARG A 76 -8.42 5.99 9.58
N CYS A 77 -7.23 5.63 9.13
CA CYS A 77 -5.99 6.29 9.52
C CYS A 77 -6.02 7.76 9.06
N GLY A 78 -5.39 8.68 9.81
CA GLY A 78 -5.36 10.10 9.45
C GLY A 78 -4.31 10.48 8.40
N ALA A 79 -3.27 9.65 8.25
CA ALA A 79 -2.20 9.90 7.28
C ALA A 79 -1.47 8.63 6.86
N VAL A 80 -0.73 8.74 5.77
CA VAL A 80 0.31 7.79 5.35
C VAL A 80 1.67 8.49 5.41
N VAL A 81 2.66 7.86 6.02
CA VAL A 81 4.06 8.29 5.97
C VAL A 81 4.83 7.30 5.11
N VAL A 82 5.47 7.80 4.06
CA VAL A 82 6.26 6.99 3.13
C VAL A 82 7.71 7.38 3.21
N ALA A 83 8.57 6.41 3.54
CA ALA A 83 10.01 6.53 3.44
C ALA A 83 10.50 5.95 2.11
N THR A 84 11.28 6.71 1.35
CA THR A 84 11.94 6.22 0.13
C THR A 84 13.40 5.85 0.39
N THR A 85 13.85 4.73 -0.18
CA THR A 85 15.26 4.28 -0.12
C THR A 85 16.05 4.73 -1.35
N ASP A 86 17.34 4.42 -1.39
CA ASP A 86 18.29 4.74 -2.46
C ASP A 86 18.15 3.88 -3.73
N GLY A 87 17.15 2.99 -3.79
CA GLY A 87 16.86 2.20 -4.99
C GLY A 87 16.79 0.69 -4.75
N SER A 88 17.25 0.20 -3.59
CA SER A 88 17.07 -1.21 -3.20
C SER A 88 15.85 -1.39 -2.29
N SER A 89 15.08 -2.47 -2.50
CA SER A 89 14.00 -2.90 -1.60
C SER A 89 14.52 -3.21 -0.20
N ASP A 90 15.75 -3.72 -0.14
CA ASP A 90 16.50 -4.02 1.08
C ASP A 90 17.39 -2.85 1.50
N GLY A 91 17.21 -1.69 0.86
CA GLY A 91 17.90 -0.46 1.24
C GLY A 91 17.61 -0.13 2.71
N ASP A 92 18.67 -0.07 3.50
CA ASP A 92 18.64 0.30 4.92
C ASP A 92 18.64 1.81 5.12
N ARG A 93 18.99 2.58 4.06
CA ARG A 93 19.08 4.03 4.12
C ARG A 93 17.82 4.69 3.58
N VAL A 94 17.12 5.41 4.45
CA VAL A 94 16.04 6.32 4.06
C VAL A 94 16.64 7.60 3.46
N CYS A 95 16.28 7.89 2.22
CA CYS A 95 16.69 9.10 1.50
C CYS A 95 15.69 10.24 1.65
N ARG A 96 14.39 9.93 1.73
CA ARG A 96 13.33 10.92 1.86
C ARG A 96 12.17 10.35 2.66
N VAL A 97 11.55 11.20 3.49
CA VAL A 97 10.29 10.88 4.18
C VAL A 97 9.25 11.88 3.73
N GLN A 98 8.09 11.38 3.31
CA GLN A 98 6.95 12.19 2.90
C GLN A 98 5.74 11.77 3.73
N ARG A 99 5.02 12.76 4.27
CA ARG A 99 3.74 12.56 4.93
C ARG A 99 2.64 13.02 3.99
N TYR A 100 1.63 12.18 3.85
CA TYR A 100 0.44 12.45 3.05
C TYR A 100 -0.79 12.39 3.95
N ALA A 101 -1.57 13.48 4.01
CA ALA A 101 -2.91 13.40 4.56
C ALA A 101 -3.80 12.56 3.62
N LEU A 102 -4.77 11.82 4.15
CA LEU A 102 -5.64 10.99 3.29
C LEU A 102 -6.40 11.85 2.27
N ALA A 103 -6.85 13.04 2.66
CA ALA A 103 -7.53 13.97 1.77
C ALA A 103 -6.67 14.42 0.58
N GLU A 104 -5.36 14.56 0.77
CA GLU A 104 -4.42 14.94 -0.30
C GLU A 104 -4.24 13.80 -1.31
N LEU A 105 -4.24 12.54 -0.83
CA LEU A 105 -4.19 11.36 -1.70
C LEU A 105 -5.53 11.17 -2.42
N GLU A 106 -6.65 11.35 -1.72
CA GLU A 106 -7.99 11.29 -2.30
C GLU A 106 -8.17 12.29 -3.44
N ALA A 107 -7.66 13.51 -3.30
CA ALA A 107 -7.70 14.53 -4.36
C ALA A 107 -6.97 14.11 -5.66
N GLN A 108 -6.08 13.12 -5.60
CA GLN A 108 -5.32 12.60 -6.74
C GLN A 108 -5.96 11.35 -7.37
N LEU A 109 -7.06 10.85 -6.82
CA LEU A 109 -7.67 9.58 -7.19
C LEU A 109 -9.12 9.76 -7.66
N ASP A 110 -9.58 8.88 -8.56
CA ASP A 110 -11.02 8.72 -8.81
C ASP A 110 -11.63 7.82 -7.73
N VAL A 111 -11.79 8.40 -6.53
CA VAL A 111 -12.27 7.70 -5.33
C VAL A 111 -13.64 7.08 -5.53
N ARG A 112 -14.54 7.74 -6.28
CA ARG A 112 -15.87 7.21 -6.59
C ARG A 112 -15.76 5.91 -7.38
N LYS A 113 -14.84 5.86 -8.35
CA LYS A 113 -14.62 4.65 -9.14
C LYS A 113 -13.97 3.53 -8.33
N VAL A 114 -13.02 3.85 -7.44
CA VAL A 114 -12.40 2.85 -6.56
C VAL A 114 -13.48 2.23 -5.66
N TRP A 115 -14.24 3.04 -4.93
CA TRP A 115 -15.28 2.55 -4.03
C TRP A 115 -16.44 1.87 -4.77
N GLY A 116 -16.89 2.44 -5.90
CA GLY A 116 -17.93 1.82 -6.72
C GLY A 116 -17.50 0.47 -7.29
N THR A 117 -16.22 0.30 -7.60
CA THR A 117 -15.67 -0.99 -7.99
C THR A 117 -15.68 -1.98 -6.83
N LEU A 118 -15.14 -1.59 -5.67
CA LEU A 118 -15.12 -2.45 -4.49
C LEU A 118 -16.54 -2.88 -4.09
N ALA A 119 -17.51 -1.96 -4.11
CA ALA A 119 -18.91 -2.24 -3.80
C ALA A 119 -19.51 -3.27 -4.77
N ARG A 120 -19.23 -3.19 -6.08
CA ARG A 120 -19.68 -4.18 -7.07
C ARG A 120 -19.06 -5.55 -6.82
N MET A 121 -17.77 -5.61 -6.52
CA MET A 121 -17.07 -6.86 -6.20
C MET A 121 -17.69 -7.52 -4.97
N LEU A 122 -17.87 -6.76 -3.88
CA LEU A 122 -18.48 -7.25 -2.65
C LEU A 122 -19.93 -7.68 -2.86
N HIS A 123 -20.71 -6.94 -3.65
CA HIS A 123 -22.09 -7.31 -3.96
C HIS A 123 -22.16 -8.63 -4.73
N HIS A 124 -21.29 -8.84 -5.71
CA HIS A 124 -21.19 -10.13 -6.39
C HIS A 124 -20.84 -11.25 -5.41
N ILE A 125 -19.79 -11.07 -4.59
CA ILE A 125 -19.39 -12.08 -3.60
C ILE A 125 -20.56 -12.45 -2.68
N LEU A 126 -21.24 -11.45 -2.11
CA LEU A 126 -22.38 -11.68 -1.21
C LEU A 126 -23.56 -12.37 -1.91
N ARG A 127 -23.77 -12.12 -3.21
CA ARG A 127 -24.80 -12.78 -4.00
C ARG A 127 -24.48 -14.26 -4.24
N GLU A 128 -23.22 -14.57 -4.53
CA GLU A 128 -22.78 -15.95 -4.79
C GLU A 128 -22.66 -16.78 -3.50
N THR A 129 -22.42 -16.14 -2.35
CA THR A 129 -22.31 -16.80 -1.04
C THR A 129 -23.60 -16.65 -0.22
N ASP A 130 -24.76 -16.88 -0.81
CA ASP A 130 -26.06 -16.72 -0.13
C ASP A 130 -26.34 -17.81 0.92
N ALA A 131 -25.69 -18.97 0.78
CA ALA A 131 -25.73 -20.07 1.73
C ALA A 131 -24.51 -20.08 2.67
N ASP A 132 -24.76 -20.47 3.92
CA ASP A 132 -23.71 -20.70 4.90
C ASP A 132 -22.78 -21.83 4.44
N GLY A 133 -21.47 -21.63 4.61
CA GLY A 133 -20.50 -22.65 4.28
C GLY A 133 -19.10 -22.11 4.02
N LYS A 134 -18.26 -23.02 3.54
CA LYS A 134 -16.92 -22.70 3.05
C LYS A 134 -17.02 -22.26 1.60
N TRP A 135 -16.27 -21.23 1.26
CA TRP A 135 -16.23 -20.66 -0.07
C TRP A 135 -14.80 -20.27 -0.41
N THR A 136 -14.42 -20.49 -1.67
CA THR A 136 -13.16 -19.98 -2.22
C THR A 136 -13.46 -18.81 -3.14
N LEU A 137 -12.80 -17.67 -2.86
CA LEU A 137 -12.78 -16.50 -3.74
C LEU A 137 -11.52 -16.53 -4.59
N HIS A 138 -11.75 -16.43 -5.88
CA HIS A 138 -10.77 -16.56 -6.92
C HIS A 138 -10.61 -15.22 -7.63
N ILE A 139 -9.40 -14.68 -7.60
CA ILE A 139 -9.09 -13.33 -8.12
C ILE A 139 -8.02 -13.45 -9.20
N GLU A 140 -8.42 -13.34 -10.46
CA GLU A 140 -7.49 -13.35 -11.59
C GLU A 140 -7.24 -11.91 -12.04
N LYS A 141 -5.98 -11.49 -12.16
CA LYS A 141 -5.65 -10.18 -12.72
C LYS A 141 -4.52 -10.34 -13.72
N GLY A 142 -4.76 -9.94 -14.97
CA GLY A 142 -3.70 -9.85 -15.98
C GLY A 142 -2.63 -8.81 -15.62
N SER A 143 -1.44 -8.93 -16.19
CA SER A 143 -0.36 -7.95 -16.01
C SER A 143 -0.74 -6.58 -16.62
N GLY A 144 -0.61 -5.51 -15.84
CA GLY A 144 -0.89 -4.14 -16.29
C GLY A 144 -1.78 -3.32 -15.35
N MET A 145 -1.82 -2.01 -15.60
CA MET A 145 -2.52 -1.04 -14.75
C MET A 145 -4.04 -0.97 -15.02
N ASN A 146 -4.48 -1.43 -16.20
CA ASN A 146 -5.87 -1.34 -16.67
C ASN A 146 -6.45 -2.70 -17.09
N THR A 147 -5.78 -3.79 -16.72
CA THR A 147 -6.32 -5.14 -16.97
C THR A 147 -7.56 -5.36 -16.10
N PRO A 148 -8.66 -5.86 -16.69
CA PRO A 148 -9.79 -6.35 -15.91
C PRO A 148 -9.32 -7.36 -14.87
N VAL A 149 -9.87 -7.26 -13.66
CA VAL A 149 -9.77 -8.36 -12.70
C VAL A 149 -10.96 -9.31 -12.97
N ARG A 150 -10.78 -10.61 -12.86
CA ARG A 150 -11.88 -11.56 -12.88
C ARG A 150 -12.08 -12.07 -11.48
N LEU A 151 -13.34 -12.25 -11.13
CA LEU A 151 -13.73 -12.76 -9.82
C LEU A 151 -14.61 -13.96 -10.07
N SER A 152 -14.29 -15.05 -9.41
CA SER A 152 -15.17 -16.21 -9.31
C SER A 152 -15.28 -16.66 -7.85
N VAL A 153 -16.42 -17.23 -7.52
CA VAL A 153 -16.72 -17.74 -6.18
C VAL A 153 -17.15 -19.18 -6.34
N ARG A 154 -16.58 -20.08 -5.54
CA ARG A 154 -16.90 -21.52 -5.57
C ARG A 154 -17.18 -22.01 -4.16
N GLN A 155 -18.16 -22.88 -4.02
CA GLN A 155 -18.48 -23.51 -2.74
C GLN A 155 -17.46 -24.60 -2.43
N GLY A 156 -17.01 -24.66 -1.17
CA GLY A 156 -15.99 -25.60 -0.70
C GLY A 156 -14.60 -24.96 -0.56
N TRP A 157 -13.62 -25.80 -0.24
CA TRP A 157 -12.20 -25.46 -0.38
C TRP A 157 -11.75 -26.06 -1.71
N ASP A 158 -11.38 -25.23 -2.68
CA ASP A 158 -10.84 -25.73 -3.95
C ASP A 158 -9.46 -26.37 -3.74
N GLU A 159 -9.33 -27.65 -4.10
CA GLU A 159 -8.04 -28.35 -4.23
C GLU A 159 -7.47 -28.28 -5.66
N GLU A 160 -8.30 -28.03 -6.69
CA GLU A 160 -7.88 -27.83 -8.10
C GLU A 160 -8.72 -26.76 -8.81
N TRP A 161 -8.08 -25.69 -9.31
CA TRP A 161 -8.69 -24.63 -10.12
C TRP A 161 -8.53 -24.94 -11.62
N ASP A 162 -9.61 -24.84 -12.42
CA ASP A 162 -9.63 -25.15 -13.88
C ASP A 162 -9.73 -23.94 -14.85
N GLY A 163 -9.82 -22.70 -14.36
CA GLY A 163 -9.73 -21.49 -15.18
C GLY A 163 -11.06 -20.79 -15.45
N GLY A 164 -12.19 -21.37 -15.05
CA GLY A 164 -13.52 -20.82 -15.33
C GLY A 164 -13.98 -19.79 -14.29
N GLY A 165 -13.93 -18.49 -14.64
CA GLY A 165 -14.50 -17.40 -13.82
C GLY A 165 -15.17 -16.31 -14.65
N GLU A 166 -16.13 -15.59 -14.06
CA GLU A 166 -16.84 -14.50 -14.74
C GLU A 166 -16.00 -13.22 -14.84
N ASN A 167 -16.06 -12.56 -16.02
CA ASN A 167 -15.44 -11.25 -16.25
C ASN A 167 -16.29 -10.14 -15.62
N ILE A 168 -16.08 -9.83 -14.34
CA ILE A 168 -16.83 -8.75 -13.67
C ILE A 168 -16.32 -7.34 -14.06
N LEU A 169 -15.08 -7.23 -14.60
CA LEU A 169 -14.35 -5.95 -14.62
C LEU A 169 -13.97 -5.39 -15.98
N GLU A 170 -14.63 -5.79 -17.08
CA GLU A 170 -14.52 -5.09 -18.37
C GLU A 170 -14.80 -3.56 -18.25
N ARG A 171 -15.38 -3.09 -17.14
CA ARG A 171 -15.75 -1.68 -16.89
C ARG A 171 -14.83 -0.89 -15.94
N VAL A 172 -13.69 -1.43 -15.47
CA VAL A 172 -12.85 -0.76 -14.45
C VAL A 172 -11.54 -0.18 -14.98
N SER A 173 -11.26 -0.31 -16.27
CA SER A 173 -10.19 0.48 -16.92
C SER A 173 -10.40 1.98 -16.66
N MET A 174 -9.36 2.68 -16.19
CA MET A 174 -9.29 4.11 -15.76
C MET A 174 -9.51 4.40 -14.26
N LEU A 175 -8.74 3.81 -13.33
CA LEU A 175 -8.69 4.27 -11.92
C LEU A 175 -7.76 5.48 -11.69
N PHE A 176 -7.11 5.96 -12.75
CA PHE A 176 -6.34 7.20 -12.75
C PHE A 176 -6.95 8.14 -13.77
N SER A 177 -7.23 9.38 -13.36
CA SER A 177 -7.56 10.46 -14.28
C SER A 177 -6.40 10.63 -15.26
N GLU A 178 -6.70 10.72 -16.56
CA GLU A 178 -5.72 10.97 -17.63
C GLU A 178 -5.13 12.39 -17.59
N ASN A 179 -5.37 13.19 -16.54
CA ASN A 179 -4.95 14.58 -16.42
C ASN A 179 -3.45 14.77 -16.07
N GLY A 180 -2.57 13.94 -16.63
CA GLY A 180 -1.12 14.06 -16.41
C GLY A 180 -0.27 13.62 -17.59
N ARG A 181 -0.80 13.64 -18.81
CA ARG A 181 0.01 13.61 -20.02
C ARG A 181 0.34 15.05 -20.43
N ASP A 182 1.62 15.26 -20.70
CA ASP A 182 2.23 16.37 -21.45
C ASP A 182 2.62 17.62 -20.65
N GLN A 183 3.75 17.49 -19.95
CA GLN A 183 4.83 18.47 -19.71
C GLN A 183 5.84 17.70 -18.83
N ASP A 184 6.94 17.13 -19.34
CA ASP A 184 8.00 17.78 -20.10
C ASP A 184 8.65 16.80 -21.09
N ALA A 185 8.58 17.14 -22.38
CA ALA A 185 9.53 16.70 -23.38
C ALA A 185 10.40 17.92 -23.73
N SER A 186 11.62 17.97 -23.22
CA SER A 186 12.82 18.50 -23.91
C SER A 186 13.99 18.59 -22.93
N GLY A 187 15.05 17.86 -23.24
CA GLY A 187 16.29 17.82 -22.47
C GLY A 187 17.10 16.59 -22.87
N GLU A 188 17.76 16.72 -24.02
CA GLU A 188 18.57 15.71 -24.71
C GLU A 188 19.72 15.11 -23.87
N ASP A 189 19.98 13.84 -24.19
CA ASP A 189 21.23 13.07 -24.20
C ASP A 189 22.22 13.06 -23.02
N ALA A 190 22.43 11.84 -22.49
CA ALA A 190 23.73 11.16 -22.64
C ALA A 190 23.63 9.64 -22.42
N GLY A 191 23.93 8.89 -23.48
CA GLY A 191 24.78 7.68 -23.47
C GLY A 191 24.31 6.46 -22.65
N GLY A 192 23.83 5.45 -23.36
CA GLY A 192 23.42 4.16 -22.79
C GLY A 192 24.54 3.25 -22.29
N GLU A 193 24.11 2.24 -21.56
CA GLU A 193 24.59 0.87 -21.65
C GLU A 193 23.42 -0.04 -21.27
N ASP A 194 23.01 -0.86 -22.23
CA ASP A 194 22.00 -1.90 -22.06
C ASP A 194 22.52 -2.95 -21.08
N VAL A 195 21.73 -3.23 -20.05
CA VAL A 195 21.82 -4.49 -19.31
C VAL A 195 20.45 -5.15 -19.39
N GLU A 196 20.32 -6.03 -20.38
CA GLU A 196 19.41 -7.16 -20.34
C GLU A 196 19.65 -7.94 -19.04
N GLY A 197 18.56 -8.31 -18.35
CA GLY A 197 18.65 -9.01 -17.07
C GLY A 197 17.26 -9.29 -16.52
N ASP A 198 16.67 -10.35 -17.05
CA ASP A 198 15.43 -11.03 -16.69
C ASP A 198 15.24 -11.37 -15.20
N ASP A 199 14.04 -11.90 -14.92
CA ASP A 199 13.63 -12.73 -13.78
C ASP A 199 12.82 -12.08 -12.66
N PHE A 200 11.56 -11.76 -13.00
CA PHE A 200 10.46 -11.80 -12.03
C PHE A 200 9.62 -13.10 -12.14
N ASP A 201 10.04 -14.05 -12.99
CA ASP A 201 9.40 -15.35 -13.23
C ASP A 201 10.30 -16.51 -12.79
N THR A 202 10.80 -16.52 -11.54
CA THR A 202 11.30 -17.77 -10.94
C THR A 202 11.29 -17.70 -9.42
N TRP A 203 10.12 -17.84 -8.77
CA TRP A 203 10.05 -18.34 -7.40
C TRP A 203 8.61 -18.70 -7.05
N MET A 204 8.21 -19.95 -7.33
CA MET A 204 7.18 -20.75 -6.64
C MET A 204 7.17 -22.17 -7.23
N ALA A 205 8.33 -22.84 -7.15
CA ALA A 205 8.44 -24.28 -7.38
C ALA A 205 9.51 -24.83 -6.43
N THR A 206 9.10 -25.21 -5.22
CA THR A 206 9.63 -26.33 -4.41
C THR A 206 9.05 -26.24 -2.99
N THR A 207 7.93 -26.94 -2.78
CA THR A 207 7.71 -27.84 -1.63
C THR A 207 6.59 -28.80 -1.98
#